data_AF-A0A9N8W3H7-F1
#
_entry.id   AF-A0A9N8W3H7-F1
#
_cell.length_a   1.000
_cell.length_b   1.000
_cell.length_c   1.000
_cell.angle_alpha   90.00
_cell.angle_beta   90.00
_cell.angle_gamma   90.00
#
_symmetry.space_group_name_H-M   'P 1'
#
loop_
_entity.id
_entity.type
_entity.pdbx_description
1 polymer ?
#
loop_
_entity_poly.entity_id
_entity_poly.type
_entity_poly.pdbx_seq_one_letter_code
_entity_poly.pdbx_strand_id
1 'polypeptide(L)'
;MPRVSFPIHTLLIHAPIVLLSVILLIHPKKLPSIIKRIIGLPLLVAEIYIGSTYYSKCYGFDLLYTTIAIVTTLRFFDFYFFTSLLNGKNVYVTTADLKAELWQPVRYRAIEKKKSENGGNHQSNGTNGNASPKMIVSSFTLLPPAFLFLFISDCINYYFHRFTADTLLSLSSVELFIMNLIGGVYICTMMEGASRLGVFVWTLINDRGVYDKSEWKPLFRHPYLSTSLSDLWSVRWHQTFRVLWVSLAYVPLKQFISQKLRPLLTKNNNSIASTVVDMMELAIPAIGVFAISGLIHEYIVRSAFYSLWIPGQMMMFFVLQAVGVIIEKTYQRLTPGLSRPVWLGRLWTLLFLYFTLPYFFEPLYKGEAWRVHEELPSVFKAIGLWTK
;
A
#
# COMPACT_ATOMS: atom_id res chain seq x y z
N MET A 1 -18.59 -20.49 2.23
CA MET A 1 -18.39 -19.81 0.93
C MET A 1 -18.30 -20.87 -0.18
N PRO A 2 -18.70 -20.56 -1.43
CA PRO A 2 -18.54 -21.45 -2.58
C PRO A 2 -17.07 -21.55 -3.04
N ARG A 3 -16.60 -22.78 -3.29
CA ARG A 3 -15.31 -23.04 -3.93
C ARG A 3 -15.46 -22.97 -5.44
N VAL A 4 -14.58 -22.25 -6.10
CA VAL A 4 -14.50 -22.22 -7.56
C VAL A 4 -13.15 -22.73 -8.03
N SER A 5 -13.07 -23.20 -9.27
CA SER A 5 -11.78 -23.58 -9.85
C SER A 5 -10.89 -22.34 -10.02
N PHE A 6 -9.57 -22.52 -9.98
CA PHE A 6 -8.62 -21.43 -10.13
C PHE A 6 -8.88 -20.57 -11.39
N PRO A 7 -9.08 -21.14 -12.60
CA PRO A 7 -9.37 -20.33 -13.79
C PRO A 7 -10.66 -19.50 -13.68
N ILE A 8 -11.71 -20.06 -13.06
CA ILE A 8 -12.97 -19.32 -12.83
C ILE A 8 -12.75 -18.20 -11.83
N HIS A 9 -12.01 -18.44 -10.74
CA HIS A 9 -11.68 -17.42 -9.76
C HIS A 9 -10.90 -16.24 -10.39
N THR A 10 -9.85 -16.57 -11.16
CA THR A 10 -9.06 -15.60 -11.92
C THR A 10 -9.93 -14.78 -12.88
N LEU A 11 -10.85 -15.43 -13.60
CA LEU A 11 -11.76 -14.74 -14.52
C LEU A 11 -12.73 -13.81 -13.77
N LEU A 12 -13.32 -14.27 -12.66
CA LEU A 12 -14.26 -13.49 -11.87
C LEU A 12 -13.63 -12.21 -11.32
N ILE A 13 -12.34 -12.26 -10.93
CA ILE A 13 -11.62 -11.09 -10.41
C ILE A 13 -11.13 -10.17 -11.55
N HIS A 14 -10.62 -10.73 -12.66
CA HIS A 14 -10.09 -9.86 -13.71
C HIS A 14 -11.15 -9.29 -14.66
N ALA A 15 -12.31 -9.93 -14.83
CA ALA A 15 -13.33 -9.45 -15.75
C ALA A 15 -13.86 -8.04 -15.40
N PRO A 16 -14.23 -7.71 -14.14
CA PRO A 16 -14.65 -6.35 -13.79
C PRO A 16 -13.52 -5.33 -13.97
N ILE A 17 -12.27 -5.68 -13.64
CA ILE A 17 -11.09 -4.83 -13.85
C ILE A 17 -10.91 -4.47 -15.33
N VAL A 18 -11.03 -5.47 -16.22
CA VAL A 18 -10.90 -5.27 -17.68
C VAL A 18 -12.04 -4.38 -18.19
N LEU A 19 -13.28 -4.65 -17.77
CA LEU A 19 -14.43 -3.83 -18.15
C LEU A 19 -14.30 -2.37 -17.68
N LEU A 20 -13.91 -2.16 -16.42
CA LEU A 20 -13.63 -0.83 -15.86
C LEU A 20 -12.54 -0.12 -16.65
N SER A 21 -11.49 -0.83 -17.07
CA SER A 21 -10.42 -0.28 -17.91
C SER A 21 -10.94 0.15 -19.28
N VAL A 22 -11.68 -0.73 -19.96
CA VAL A 22 -12.25 -0.46 -21.30
C VAL A 22 -13.19 0.75 -21.26
N ILE A 23 -14.11 0.82 -20.30
CA ILE A 23 -15.05 1.93 -20.14
C ILE A 23 -14.29 3.25 -19.89
N LEU A 24 -13.23 3.22 -19.08
CA LEU A 24 -12.43 4.40 -18.77
C LEU A 24 -11.74 4.97 -20.01
N LEU A 25 -11.33 4.12 -20.95
CA LEU A 25 -10.67 4.50 -22.21
C LEU A 25 -11.62 5.07 -23.29
N ILE A 26 -12.95 4.93 -23.15
CA ILE A 26 -13.89 5.47 -24.14
C ILE A 26 -13.92 7.00 -24.08
N HIS A 27 -13.71 7.72 -25.18
CA HIS A 27 -13.73 9.19 -25.13
C HIS A 27 -15.08 9.76 -24.62
N PRO A 28 -15.12 10.83 -23.81
CA PRO A 28 -16.36 11.40 -23.24
C PRO A 28 -17.43 11.80 -24.27
N LYS A 29 -17.01 12.13 -25.50
CA LYS A 29 -17.91 12.40 -26.65
C LYS A 29 -18.75 11.18 -27.06
N LYS A 30 -18.24 9.95 -26.85
CA LYS A 30 -18.93 8.69 -27.16
C LYS A 30 -19.69 8.14 -25.96
N LEU A 31 -19.15 8.32 -24.75
CA LEU A 31 -19.78 7.86 -23.51
C LEU A 31 -19.59 8.92 -22.40
N PRO A 32 -20.66 9.68 -22.06
CA PRO A 32 -20.60 10.71 -21.05
C PRO A 32 -20.12 10.20 -19.68
N SER A 33 -19.37 11.03 -18.96
CA SER A 33 -18.79 10.70 -17.64
C SER A 33 -19.83 10.21 -16.62
N ILE A 34 -21.06 10.73 -16.66
CA ILE A 34 -22.14 10.29 -15.76
C ILE A 34 -22.55 8.84 -16.03
N ILE A 35 -22.68 8.43 -17.29
CA ILE A 35 -23.03 7.05 -17.66
C ILE A 35 -21.91 6.11 -17.25
N LYS A 36 -20.64 6.52 -17.43
CA LYS A 36 -19.49 5.74 -16.97
C LYS A 36 -19.51 5.48 -15.47
N ARG A 37 -19.88 6.47 -14.65
CA ARG A 37 -20.01 6.31 -13.20
C ARG A 37 -21.13 5.34 -12.82
N ILE A 38 -22.28 5.45 -13.49
CA ILE A 38 -23.42 4.55 -13.29
C ILE A 38 -23.04 3.10 -13.59
N ILE A 39 -22.29 2.84 -14.68
CA ILE A 39 -21.82 1.49 -15.02
C ILE A 39 -20.64 1.05 -14.13
N GLY A 40 -19.74 1.96 -13.80
CA GLY A 40 -18.54 1.66 -13.02
C GLY A 40 -18.85 1.26 -11.58
N LEU A 41 -19.86 1.86 -10.95
CA LEU A 41 -20.23 1.55 -9.55
C LEU A 41 -20.57 0.06 -9.32
N PRO A 42 -21.49 -0.57 -10.05
CA PRO A 42 -21.79 -1.99 -9.86
C PRO A 42 -20.59 -2.89 -10.16
N LEU A 43 -19.70 -2.52 -11.09
CA LEU A 43 -18.47 -3.27 -11.35
C LEU A 43 -17.48 -3.20 -10.19
N LEU A 44 -17.32 -2.03 -9.55
CA LEU A 44 -16.49 -1.87 -8.35
C LEU A 44 -17.07 -2.64 -7.15
N VAL A 45 -18.40 -2.62 -6.99
CA VAL A 45 -19.08 -3.40 -5.95
C VAL A 45 -18.92 -4.90 -6.21
N ALA A 46 -19.06 -5.33 -7.46
CA ALA A 46 -18.85 -6.71 -7.86
C ALA A 46 -17.42 -7.17 -7.54
N GLU A 47 -16.40 -6.35 -7.80
CA GLU A 47 -15.00 -6.68 -7.50
C GLU A 47 -14.76 -6.95 -6.01
N ILE A 48 -15.26 -6.07 -5.12
CA ILE A 48 -15.20 -6.26 -3.66
C ILE A 48 -16.00 -7.50 -3.23
N TYR A 49 -17.20 -7.66 -3.80
CA TYR A 49 -18.07 -8.77 -3.44
C TYR A 49 -17.46 -10.12 -3.86
N ILE A 50 -16.89 -10.21 -5.06
CA ILE A 50 -16.30 -11.42 -5.60
C ILE A 50 -15.12 -11.87 -4.74
N GLY A 51 -14.18 -10.97 -4.43
CA GLY A 51 -13.01 -11.31 -3.63
C GLY A 51 -13.35 -11.73 -2.21
N SER A 52 -14.44 -11.22 -1.62
CA SER A 52 -14.89 -11.62 -0.29
C SER A 52 -15.82 -12.83 -0.24
N THR A 53 -16.32 -13.31 -1.39
CA THR A 53 -17.34 -14.37 -1.45
C THR A 53 -16.80 -15.67 -2.03
N TYR A 54 -15.93 -15.58 -3.03
CA TYR A 54 -15.36 -16.73 -3.74
C TYR A 54 -13.92 -16.94 -3.31
N TYR A 55 -13.53 -18.20 -3.16
CA TYR A 55 -12.15 -18.58 -2.86
C TYR A 55 -11.72 -19.75 -3.75
N SER A 56 -10.43 -19.80 -4.03
CA SER A 56 -9.80 -20.91 -4.73
C SER A 56 -9.43 -22.00 -3.72
N LYS A 57 -8.92 -23.14 -4.21
CA LYS A 57 -8.34 -24.14 -3.30
C LYS A 57 -7.00 -23.66 -2.73
N CYS A 58 -6.46 -22.57 -3.25
CA CYS A 58 -5.11 -22.15 -2.97
C CYS A 58 -5.07 -20.82 -2.22
N TYR A 59 -4.95 -20.89 -0.90
CA TYR A 59 -5.04 -19.72 -0.01
C TYR A 59 -4.07 -18.59 -0.38
N GLY A 60 -2.90 -18.93 -0.92
CA GLY A 60 -1.94 -17.93 -1.37
C GLY A 60 -2.40 -17.08 -2.53
N PHE A 61 -3.06 -17.74 -3.47
CA PHE A 61 -3.68 -17.03 -4.57
C PHE A 61 -4.83 -16.18 -4.03
N ASP A 62 -5.65 -16.67 -3.11
CA ASP A 62 -6.74 -15.86 -2.55
C ASP A 62 -6.22 -14.59 -1.87
N LEU A 63 -5.15 -14.68 -1.07
CA LEU A 63 -4.51 -13.52 -0.44
C LEU A 63 -4.01 -12.51 -1.49
N LEU A 64 -3.29 -12.98 -2.50
CA LEU A 64 -2.75 -12.15 -3.57
C LEU A 64 -3.84 -11.51 -4.42
N TYR A 65 -4.80 -12.30 -4.89
CA TYR A 65 -5.89 -11.87 -5.75
C TYR A 65 -6.82 -10.90 -5.03
N THR A 66 -7.16 -11.17 -3.76
CA THR A 66 -7.95 -10.25 -2.94
C THR A 66 -7.23 -8.91 -2.78
N THR A 67 -5.92 -8.94 -2.56
CA THR A 67 -5.10 -7.71 -2.47
C THR A 67 -5.10 -6.95 -3.79
N ILE A 68 -4.93 -7.64 -4.92
CA ILE A 68 -4.99 -7.02 -6.26
C ILE A 68 -6.38 -6.42 -6.50
N ALA A 69 -7.44 -7.15 -6.19
CA ALA A 69 -8.84 -6.75 -6.39
C ALA A 69 -9.15 -5.46 -5.63
N ILE A 70 -8.87 -5.40 -4.33
CA ILE A 70 -9.18 -4.21 -3.52
C ILE A 70 -8.34 -2.99 -3.91
N VAL A 71 -7.05 -3.18 -4.19
CA VAL A 71 -6.16 -2.09 -4.61
C VAL A 71 -6.60 -1.53 -5.96
N THR A 72 -6.94 -2.42 -6.90
CA THR A 72 -7.42 -2.04 -8.22
C THR A 72 -8.78 -1.35 -8.14
N THR A 73 -9.68 -1.85 -7.29
CA THR A 73 -10.96 -1.22 -6.99
C THR A 73 -10.78 0.21 -6.50
N LEU A 74 -9.94 0.43 -5.49
CA LEU A 74 -9.68 1.76 -4.93
C LEU A 74 -9.09 2.70 -5.98
N ARG A 75 -8.22 2.17 -6.85
CA ARG A 75 -7.65 2.95 -7.93
C ARG A 75 -8.68 3.36 -8.98
N PHE A 76 -9.56 2.46 -9.40
CA PHE A 76 -10.65 2.80 -10.30
C PHE A 76 -11.68 3.71 -9.63
N PHE A 77 -11.95 3.52 -8.35
CA PHE A 77 -12.80 4.43 -7.58
C PHE A 77 -12.24 5.85 -7.58
N ASP A 78 -10.91 6.03 -7.49
CA ASP A 78 -10.24 7.32 -7.67
C ASP A 78 -10.55 7.94 -9.04
N PHE A 79 -10.35 7.19 -10.12
CA PHE A 79 -10.58 7.68 -11.48
C PHE A 79 -12.05 8.01 -11.79
N TYR A 80 -12.96 7.13 -11.40
CA TYR A 80 -14.37 7.27 -11.72
C TYR A 80 -15.06 8.33 -10.87
N PHE A 81 -14.68 8.45 -9.59
CA PHE A 81 -15.40 9.27 -8.62
C PHE A 81 -14.52 10.37 -8.04
N PHE A 82 -13.47 10.05 -7.30
CA PHE A 82 -12.77 11.04 -6.49
C PHE A 82 -12.07 12.12 -7.34
N THR A 83 -11.06 11.75 -8.13
CA THR A 83 -10.30 12.72 -8.93
C THR A 83 -11.19 13.43 -9.95
N SER A 84 -12.19 12.74 -10.50
CA SER A 84 -13.09 13.32 -11.51
C SER A 84 -14.08 14.32 -10.91
N LEU A 85 -14.70 14.01 -9.76
CA LEU A 85 -15.64 14.90 -9.08
C LEU A 85 -14.94 16.10 -8.44
N LEU A 86 -13.84 15.86 -7.71
CA LEU A 86 -13.12 16.91 -7.00
C LEU A 86 -12.51 17.94 -7.94
N ASN A 87 -12.00 17.51 -9.10
CA ASN A 87 -11.32 18.40 -10.05
C ASN A 87 -12.20 18.80 -11.24
N GLY A 88 -13.48 18.41 -11.27
CA GLY A 88 -14.37 18.63 -12.42
C GLY A 88 -13.84 18.00 -13.73
N LYS A 89 -13.02 16.95 -13.64
CA LYS A 89 -12.42 16.28 -14.80
C LYS A 89 -13.38 15.24 -15.37
N ASN A 90 -13.29 15.02 -16.68
CA ASN A 90 -13.98 13.91 -17.31
C ASN A 90 -13.45 12.56 -16.80
N VAL A 91 -14.33 11.56 -16.73
CA VAL A 91 -13.97 10.17 -16.44
C VAL A 91 -13.35 9.57 -17.70
N TYR A 92 -12.10 9.92 -17.97
CA TYR A 92 -11.38 9.50 -19.16
C TYR A 92 -9.88 9.54 -18.90
N VAL A 93 -9.19 8.50 -19.35
CA VAL A 93 -7.73 8.45 -19.40
C VAL A 93 -7.33 7.90 -20.76
N THR A 94 -6.18 8.32 -21.28
CA THR A 94 -5.61 7.66 -22.46
C THR A 94 -4.98 6.32 -22.07
N THR A 95 -4.72 5.44 -23.04
CA THR A 95 -3.99 4.18 -22.78
C THR A 95 -2.60 4.45 -22.17
N ALA A 96 -1.93 5.51 -22.61
CA ALA A 96 -0.63 5.91 -22.08
C ALA A 96 -0.74 6.38 -20.62
N ASP A 97 -1.76 7.18 -20.29
CA ASP A 97 -2.00 7.64 -18.93
C ASP A 97 -2.41 6.49 -18.01
N LEU A 98 -3.30 5.59 -18.44
CA LEU A 98 -3.68 4.41 -17.67
C LEU A 98 -2.45 3.55 -17.35
N LYS A 99 -1.62 3.31 -18.37
CA LYS A 99 -0.35 2.57 -18.23
C LYS A 99 0.58 3.24 -17.22
N ALA A 100 0.74 4.57 -17.30
CA ALA A 100 1.58 5.31 -16.37
C ALA A 100 1.03 5.29 -14.94
N GLU A 101 -0.28 5.44 -14.79
CA GLU A 101 -0.95 5.52 -13.49
C GLU A 101 -1.06 4.17 -12.79
N LEU A 102 -1.13 3.04 -13.51
CA LEU A 102 -1.09 1.68 -12.93
C LEU A 102 0.27 1.38 -12.26
N TRP A 103 1.36 1.94 -12.78
CA TRP A 103 2.72 1.73 -12.26
C TRP A 103 3.24 2.87 -11.39
N GLN A 104 2.48 3.95 -11.27
CA GLN A 104 2.80 5.08 -10.40
C GLN A 104 3.11 4.69 -8.94
N PRO A 105 2.48 3.67 -8.33
CA PRO A 105 2.85 3.18 -6.99
C PRO A 105 4.35 2.89 -6.81
N VAL A 106 5.01 2.37 -7.86
CA VAL A 106 6.40 1.90 -7.81
C VAL A 106 7.34 2.73 -8.69
N ARG A 107 6.83 3.74 -9.39
CA ARG A 107 7.62 4.67 -10.23
C ARG A 107 7.64 6.08 -9.65
N TYR A 108 8.73 6.81 -9.84
CA TYR A 108 8.76 8.26 -9.69
C TYR A 108 7.94 8.89 -10.83
N ARG A 109 7.15 9.91 -10.53
CA ARG A 109 6.24 10.51 -11.52
C ARG A 109 7.08 11.24 -12.57
N ALA A 110 7.03 10.81 -13.83
CA ALA A 110 7.58 11.58 -14.96
C ALA A 110 6.93 12.98 -15.10
N ILE A 111 5.79 13.21 -14.44
CA ILE A 111 5.03 14.46 -14.44
C ILE A 111 5.81 15.64 -13.84
N GLU A 112 6.75 15.42 -12.92
CA GLU A 112 7.60 16.50 -12.41
C GLU A 112 8.54 17.07 -13.48
N LYS A 113 8.99 16.24 -14.44
CA LYS A 113 9.84 16.68 -15.56
C LYS A 113 9.08 17.45 -16.64
N LYS A 114 7.84 17.04 -16.98
CA LYS A 114 7.08 17.75 -18.05
C LYS A 114 6.52 19.11 -17.62
N LYS A 115 6.27 19.33 -16.32
CA LYS A 115 5.85 20.65 -15.82
C LYS A 115 6.99 21.67 -15.80
N SER A 116 8.25 21.24 -15.68
CA SER A 116 9.40 22.15 -15.85
C SER A 116 9.69 22.47 -17.32
N GLU A 117 9.35 21.58 -18.25
CA GLU A 117 9.66 21.78 -19.68
C GLU A 117 8.57 22.56 -20.45
N ASN A 118 7.28 22.42 -20.11
CA ASN A 118 6.19 23.09 -20.84
C ASN A 118 5.63 24.36 -20.14
N GLY A 119 6.21 24.76 -19.01
CA GLY A 119 5.73 25.84 -18.13
C GLY A 119 6.43 27.19 -18.34
N GLY A 120 6.49 27.71 -19.56
CA GLY A 120 6.66 29.15 -19.81
C GLY A 120 8.07 29.74 -19.78
N ASN A 121 8.26 30.75 -20.64
CA ASN A 121 9.39 31.65 -20.86
C ASN A 121 9.87 32.44 -19.63
N HIS A 122 9.95 31.84 -18.44
CA HIS A 122 10.76 32.44 -17.39
C HIS A 122 12.23 32.21 -17.73
N GLN A 123 12.89 33.27 -18.20
CA GLN A 123 14.33 33.46 -18.13
C GLN A 123 14.77 33.37 -16.66
N SER A 124 14.77 32.18 -16.09
CA SER A 124 15.49 31.91 -14.85
C SER A 124 16.96 31.89 -15.23
N ASN A 125 17.66 32.95 -14.86
CA ASN A 125 19.11 33.07 -14.97
C ASN A 125 19.81 31.77 -14.52
N GLY A 126 20.36 31.06 -15.50
CA GLY A 126 21.73 30.55 -15.48
C GLY A 126 22.21 29.75 -14.27
N THR A 127 21.37 29.01 -13.57
CA THR A 127 21.85 27.91 -12.72
C THR A 127 21.72 26.63 -13.51
N ASN A 128 22.85 26.13 -14.01
CA ASN A 128 23.00 24.82 -14.64
C ASN A 128 22.51 23.74 -13.66
N GLY A 129 21.21 23.46 -13.67
CA GLY A 129 20.61 22.36 -12.96
C GLY A 129 21.13 21.08 -13.58
N ASN A 130 22.21 20.54 -13.01
CA ASN A 130 22.74 19.23 -13.34
C ASN A 130 21.61 18.20 -13.20
N ALA A 131 20.98 17.85 -14.33
CA ALA A 131 20.07 16.73 -14.37
C ALA A 131 20.81 15.52 -13.80
N SER A 132 20.28 14.93 -12.73
CA SER A 132 20.91 13.77 -12.12
C SER A 132 21.17 12.72 -13.20
N PRO A 133 22.41 12.20 -13.30
CA PRO A 133 22.78 11.32 -14.38
C PRO A 133 21.86 10.09 -14.38
N LYS A 134 21.22 9.81 -15.52
CA LYS A 134 20.38 8.62 -15.64
C LYS A 134 21.24 7.38 -15.40
N MET A 135 20.91 6.59 -14.39
CA MET A 135 21.59 5.33 -14.10
C MET A 135 20.91 4.20 -14.88
N ILE A 136 21.10 4.22 -16.19
CA ILE A 136 20.55 3.22 -17.10
C ILE A 136 21.43 1.97 -17.05
N VAL A 137 20.84 0.83 -16.72
CA VAL A 137 21.50 -0.47 -16.70
C VAL A 137 20.60 -1.54 -17.34
N SER A 138 21.13 -2.74 -17.54
CA SER A 138 20.33 -3.89 -17.94
C SER A 138 19.33 -4.30 -16.85
N SER A 139 18.10 -4.60 -17.24
CA SER A 139 17.05 -5.13 -16.35
C SER A 139 17.45 -6.44 -15.65
N PHE A 140 18.34 -7.23 -16.25
CA PHE A 140 18.88 -8.45 -15.62
C PHE A 140 19.60 -8.18 -14.29
N THR A 141 20.05 -6.94 -14.04
CA THR A 141 20.59 -6.54 -12.74
C THR A 141 19.57 -6.61 -11.59
N LEU A 142 18.27 -6.71 -11.89
CA LEU A 142 17.19 -6.90 -10.91
C LEU A 142 17.09 -8.35 -10.42
N LEU A 143 17.54 -9.33 -11.21
CA LEU A 143 17.34 -10.75 -10.91
C LEU A 143 18.13 -11.22 -9.67
N PRO A 144 19.46 -10.97 -9.54
CA PRO A 144 20.19 -11.42 -8.36
C PRO A 144 19.60 -10.92 -7.02
N PRO A 145 19.29 -9.62 -6.83
CA PRO A 145 18.67 -9.19 -5.59
C PRO A 145 17.24 -9.71 -5.43
N ALA A 146 16.47 -9.87 -6.51
CA ALA A 146 15.14 -10.47 -6.42
C ALA A 146 15.20 -11.91 -5.88
N PHE A 147 16.08 -12.73 -6.44
CA PHE A 147 16.29 -14.11 -5.97
C PHE A 147 16.85 -14.17 -4.56
N LEU A 148 17.74 -13.25 -4.17
CA LEU A 148 18.21 -13.15 -2.78
C LEU A 148 17.05 -12.87 -1.82
N PHE A 149 16.18 -11.91 -2.14
CA PHE A 149 15.02 -11.60 -1.31
C PHE A 149 14.04 -12.76 -1.20
N LEU A 150 13.76 -13.44 -2.31
CA LEU A 150 12.90 -14.63 -2.33
C LEU A 150 13.52 -15.79 -1.54
N PHE A 151 14.83 -16.00 -1.67
CA PHE A 151 15.55 -17.01 -0.89
C PHE A 151 15.49 -16.74 0.62
N ILE A 152 15.69 -15.48 1.04
CA ILE A 152 15.55 -15.09 2.46
C ILE A 152 14.11 -15.33 2.93
N SER A 153 13.12 -14.96 2.13
CA SER A 153 11.70 -15.19 2.42
C SER A 153 11.40 -16.68 2.59
N ASP A 154 11.92 -17.52 1.69
CA ASP A 154 11.82 -18.98 1.74
C ASP A 154 12.47 -19.57 3.01
N CYS A 155 13.65 -19.08 3.42
CA CYS A 155 14.32 -19.50 4.65
C CYS A 155 13.47 -19.19 5.89
N ILE A 156 12.91 -17.98 5.95
CA ILE A 156 12.05 -17.56 7.06
C ILE A 156 10.75 -18.38 7.05
N ASN A 157 10.16 -18.62 5.87
CA ASN A 157 8.97 -19.45 5.73
C ASN A 157 9.21 -20.89 6.22
N TYR A 158 10.35 -21.49 5.85
CA TYR A 158 10.77 -22.80 6.35
C TYR A 158 10.91 -22.84 7.87
N TYR A 159 11.40 -21.75 8.48
CA TYR A 159 11.43 -21.62 9.93
C TYR A 159 10.02 -21.57 10.55
N PHE A 160 9.10 -20.79 9.98
CA PHE A 160 7.70 -20.72 10.44
C PHE A 160 6.96 -22.06 10.34
N HIS A 161 7.29 -22.91 9.35
CA HIS A 161 6.69 -24.24 9.21
C HIS A 161 6.92 -25.18 10.39
N ARG A 162 7.86 -24.87 11.29
CA ARG A 162 8.10 -25.64 12.51
C ARG A 162 7.08 -25.37 13.61
N PHE A 163 6.25 -24.35 13.45
CA PHE A 163 5.29 -23.92 14.44
C PHE A 163 3.86 -24.19 13.97
N THR A 164 2.99 -24.51 14.92
CA THR A 164 1.54 -24.45 14.73
C THR A 164 1.02 -23.09 15.17
N ALA A 165 -0.19 -22.72 14.75
CA ALA A 165 -0.87 -21.54 15.27
C ALA A 165 -0.89 -21.51 16.82
N ASP A 166 -1.26 -22.63 17.45
CA ASP A 166 -1.33 -22.74 18.91
C ASP A 166 0.03 -22.54 19.57
N THR A 167 1.09 -23.10 18.99
CA THR A 167 2.46 -22.90 19.50
C THR A 167 2.85 -21.42 19.46
N LEU A 168 2.62 -20.72 18.35
CA LEU A 168 2.96 -19.29 18.23
C LEU A 168 2.15 -18.42 19.20
N LEU A 169 0.86 -18.71 19.36
CA LEU A 169 -0.02 -17.95 20.24
C LEU A 169 0.22 -18.23 21.73
N SER A 170 0.86 -19.35 22.07
CA SER A 170 1.28 -19.70 23.43
C SER A 170 2.62 -19.09 23.86
N LEU A 171 3.36 -18.45 22.94
CA LEU A 171 4.63 -17.81 23.24
C LEU A 171 4.47 -16.67 24.26
N SER A 172 5.52 -16.39 25.03
CA SER A 172 5.54 -15.20 25.88
C SER A 172 5.47 -13.93 25.01
N SER A 173 5.05 -12.80 25.60
CA SER A 173 4.91 -11.53 24.86
C SER A 173 6.21 -11.08 24.17
N VAL A 174 7.38 -11.37 24.77
CA VAL A 174 8.68 -11.03 24.20
C VAL A 174 9.01 -11.94 23.01
N GLU A 175 8.81 -13.25 23.16
CA GLU A 175 9.02 -14.21 22.06
C GLU A 175 8.07 -13.92 20.90
N LEU A 176 6.79 -13.67 21.19
CA LEU A 176 5.79 -13.29 20.19
C LEU A 176 6.18 -12.00 19.46
N PHE A 177 6.72 -11.00 20.17
CA PHE A 177 7.23 -9.79 19.54
C PHE A 177 8.39 -10.08 18.59
N ILE A 178 9.35 -10.92 18.99
CA ILE A 178 10.45 -11.34 18.12
C ILE A 178 9.90 -12.05 16.88
N MET A 179 8.93 -12.95 17.04
CA MET A 179 8.26 -13.62 15.93
C MET A 179 7.57 -12.63 14.99
N ASN A 180 6.89 -11.60 15.54
CA ASN A 180 6.26 -10.54 14.76
C ASN A 180 7.29 -9.71 13.97
N LEU A 181 8.47 -9.44 14.54
CA LEU A 181 9.54 -8.76 13.81
C LEU A 181 10.07 -9.62 12.66
N ILE A 182 10.25 -10.93 12.87
CA ILE A 182 10.65 -11.88 11.83
C ILE A 182 9.57 -11.94 10.73
N GLY A 183 8.29 -11.98 11.11
CA GLY A 183 7.15 -11.89 10.18
C GLY A 183 7.17 -10.60 9.37
N GLY A 184 7.51 -9.46 9.99
CA GLY A 184 7.69 -8.18 9.29
C GLY A 184 8.82 -8.21 8.26
N VAL A 185 9.96 -8.82 8.61
CA VAL A 185 11.09 -9.02 7.67
C VAL A 185 10.67 -9.94 6.52
N TYR A 186 9.94 -11.01 6.81
CA TYR A 186 9.41 -11.92 5.79
C TYR A 186 8.49 -11.19 4.80
N ILE A 187 7.52 -10.39 5.26
CA ILE A 187 6.66 -9.59 4.38
C ILE A 187 7.51 -8.63 3.52
N CYS A 188 8.47 -7.92 4.12
CA CYS A 188 9.33 -6.98 3.39
C CYS A 188 10.12 -7.68 2.27
N THR A 189 10.75 -8.82 2.59
CA THR A 189 11.60 -9.57 1.66
C THR A 189 10.77 -10.19 0.54
N MET A 190 9.64 -10.84 0.86
CA MET A 190 8.70 -11.38 -0.13
C MET A 190 8.25 -10.30 -1.12
N MET A 191 7.80 -9.15 -0.61
CA MET A 191 7.27 -8.08 -1.43
C MET A 191 8.35 -7.37 -2.26
N GLU A 192 9.56 -7.16 -1.73
CA GLU A 192 10.69 -6.63 -2.52
C GLU A 192 11.09 -7.59 -3.65
N GLY A 193 11.17 -8.89 -3.37
CA GLY A 193 11.44 -9.91 -4.37
C GLY A 193 10.40 -9.88 -5.50
N ALA A 194 9.12 -9.94 -5.14
CA ALA A 194 8.01 -9.87 -6.09
C ALA A 194 8.00 -8.56 -6.89
N SER A 195 8.24 -7.42 -6.24
CA SER A 195 8.30 -6.12 -6.92
C SER A 195 9.40 -6.09 -7.97
N ARG A 196 10.60 -6.58 -7.65
CA ARG A 196 11.74 -6.57 -8.58
C ARG A 196 11.50 -7.47 -9.78
N LEU A 197 10.88 -8.64 -9.57
CA LEU A 197 10.44 -9.49 -10.68
C LEU A 197 9.39 -8.79 -11.55
N GLY A 198 8.43 -8.10 -10.94
CA GLY A 198 7.43 -7.31 -11.66
C GLY A 198 8.07 -6.20 -12.52
N VAL A 199 9.04 -5.47 -11.96
CA VAL A 199 9.81 -4.44 -12.70
C VAL A 199 10.64 -5.07 -13.82
N PHE A 200 11.27 -6.22 -13.58
CA PHE A 200 12.01 -6.95 -14.60
C PHE A 200 11.12 -7.34 -15.79
N VAL A 201 9.99 -8.00 -15.53
CA VAL A 201 9.02 -8.38 -16.57
C VAL A 201 8.50 -7.15 -17.31
N TRP A 202 8.18 -6.08 -16.58
CA TRP A 202 7.72 -4.84 -17.17
C TRP A 202 8.73 -4.23 -18.14
N THR A 203 9.98 -4.07 -17.68
CA THR A 203 11.05 -3.46 -18.48
C THR A 203 11.41 -4.33 -19.69
N LEU A 204 11.31 -5.65 -19.57
CA LEU A 204 11.50 -6.57 -20.71
C LEU A 204 10.44 -6.34 -21.79
N ILE A 205 9.16 -6.26 -21.40
CA ILE A 205 8.03 -6.09 -22.33
C ILE A 205 7.98 -4.69 -22.94
N ASN A 206 8.25 -3.65 -22.14
CA ASN A 206 7.94 -2.27 -22.51
C ASN A 206 9.18 -1.44 -22.88
N ASP A 207 10.31 -1.73 -22.26
CA ASP A 207 11.52 -0.93 -22.33
C ASP A 207 12.69 -1.72 -22.94
N ARG A 208 12.39 -2.85 -23.62
CA ARG A 208 13.38 -3.75 -24.27
C ARG A 208 14.49 -4.20 -23.33
N GLY A 209 14.15 -4.42 -22.06
CA GLY A 209 15.08 -4.86 -21.03
C GLY A 209 15.97 -3.75 -20.46
N VAL A 210 15.68 -2.47 -20.73
CA VAL A 210 16.38 -1.32 -20.15
C VAL A 210 15.77 -0.95 -18.79
N TYR A 211 16.61 -0.75 -17.77
CA TYR A 211 16.19 -0.37 -16.42
C TYR A 211 16.87 0.93 -15.96
N ASP A 212 16.07 1.96 -15.68
CA ASP A 212 16.55 3.22 -15.09
C ASP A 212 16.32 3.22 -13.57
N LYS A 213 17.40 3.06 -12.79
CA LYS A 213 17.32 3.03 -11.32
C LYS A 213 16.71 4.30 -10.72
N SER A 214 16.79 5.44 -11.40
CA SER A 214 16.25 6.71 -10.90
C SER A 214 14.73 6.78 -11.05
N GLU A 215 14.13 5.88 -11.84
CA GLU A 215 12.71 5.88 -12.14
C GLU A 215 11.91 4.99 -11.18
N TRP A 216 12.52 3.95 -10.62
CA TRP A 216 11.83 2.97 -9.78
C TRP A 216 12.10 3.19 -8.30
N LYS A 217 11.04 3.13 -7.50
CA LYS A 217 11.11 3.27 -6.05
C LYS A 217 11.28 1.90 -5.41
N PRO A 218 12.16 1.75 -4.40
CA PRO A 218 12.07 0.59 -3.52
C PRO A 218 10.73 0.62 -2.76
N LEU A 219 10.16 -0.56 -2.51
CA LEU A 219 8.93 -0.67 -1.73
C LEU A 219 9.19 -0.36 -0.25
N PHE A 220 10.36 -0.78 0.25
CA PHE A 220 10.78 -0.59 1.62
C PHE A 220 12.15 0.11 1.69
N ARG A 221 12.32 0.99 2.69
CA ARG A 221 13.60 1.69 2.95
C ARG A 221 14.07 1.46 4.38
N HIS A 222 14.60 0.27 4.64
CA HIS A 222 15.14 -0.13 5.95
C HIS A 222 14.18 0.23 7.11
N PRO A 223 12.96 -0.33 7.14
CA PRO A 223 11.93 0.04 8.13
C PRO A 223 12.37 -0.18 9.58
N TYR A 224 13.29 -1.11 9.84
CA TYR A 224 13.88 -1.36 11.16
C TYR A 224 14.78 -0.23 11.66
N LEU A 225 15.17 0.74 10.81
CA LEU A 225 15.96 1.91 11.21
C LEU A 225 15.09 3.15 11.53
N SER A 226 13.77 3.00 11.53
CA SER A 226 12.83 4.10 11.77
C SER A 226 13.05 4.75 13.13
N THR A 227 13.08 6.08 13.15
CA THR A 227 13.26 6.88 14.38
C THR A 227 11.95 7.43 14.92
N SER A 228 10.85 7.19 14.22
CA SER A 228 9.49 7.55 14.60
C SER A 228 8.51 6.70 13.80
N LEU A 229 7.25 6.62 14.25
CA LEU A 229 6.14 6.03 13.51
C LEU A 229 5.88 6.80 12.22
N SER A 230 6.00 8.13 12.25
CA SER A 230 5.89 8.93 11.02
C SER A 230 6.97 8.57 10.00
N ASP A 231 8.22 8.37 10.41
CA ASP A 231 9.31 7.92 9.52
C ASP A 231 9.04 6.50 8.98
N LEU A 232 8.61 5.59 9.85
CA LEU A 232 8.22 4.23 9.47
C LEU A 232 7.16 4.25 8.37
N TRP A 233 6.00 4.88 8.61
CA TRP A 233 4.84 4.78 7.71
C TRP A 233 4.93 5.69 6.47
N SER A 234 5.56 6.86 6.57
CA SER A 234 5.56 7.83 5.46
C SER A 234 6.77 7.70 4.52
N VAL A 235 7.87 7.09 4.98
CA VAL A 235 9.13 7.01 4.22
C VAL A 235 9.58 5.57 3.99
N ARG A 236 9.49 4.70 5.00
CA ARG A 236 10.23 3.44 5.01
C ARG A 236 9.40 2.19 4.75
N TRP A 237 8.12 2.22 5.08
CA TRP A 237 7.22 1.10 4.94
C TRP A 237 6.39 1.22 3.67
N HIS A 238 6.32 0.13 2.90
CA HIS A 238 5.33 -0.14 1.87
C HIS A 238 4.90 1.07 1.00
N GLN A 239 5.84 1.66 0.26
CA GLN A 239 5.63 2.92 -0.47
C GLN A 239 4.63 2.83 -1.64
N THR A 240 4.26 1.62 -2.08
CA THR A 240 3.28 1.35 -3.16
C THR A 240 1.99 2.15 -2.98
N PHE A 241 1.41 2.12 -1.77
CA PHE A 241 0.09 2.69 -1.56
C PHE A 241 0.09 4.18 -1.21
N ARG A 242 1.27 4.79 -1.11
CA ARG A 242 1.40 6.18 -0.68
C ARG A 242 0.57 7.14 -1.52
N VAL A 243 0.59 6.98 -2.84
CA VAL A 243 -0.18 7.83 -3.75
C VAL A 243 -1.68 7.67 -3.47
N LEU A 244 -2.13 6.43 -3.38
CA LEU A 244 -3.54 6.09 -3.16
C LEU A 244 -4.04 6.67 -1.84
N TRP A 245 -3.26 6.56 -0.77
CA TRP A 245 -3.58 7.15 0.53
C TRP A 245 -3.63 8.66 0.50
N VAL A 246 -2.71 9.29 -0.23
CA VAL A 246 -2.70 10.74 -0.38
C VAL A 246 -3.91 11.22 -1.18
N SER A 247 -4.25 10.55 -2.30
CA SER A 247 -5.36 10.98 -3.18
C SER A 247 -6.74 10.66 -2.62
N LEU A 248 -6.94 9.49 -2.01
CA LEU A 248 -8.26 9.06 -1.53
C LEU A 248 -8.59 9.56 -0.12
N ALA A 249 -7.62 9.57 0.80
CA ALA A 249 -7.88 9.90 2.20
C ALA A 249 -7.30 11.27 2.59
N TYR A 250 -5.98 11.43 2.49
CA TYR A 250 -5.29 12.53 3.14
C TYR A 250 -5.70 13.91 2.59
N VAL A 251 -5.58 14.10 1.28
CA VAL A 251 -5.85 15.40 0.64
C VAL A 251 -7.32 15.81 0.75
N PRO A 252 -8.31 14.95 0.43
CA PRO A 252 -9.72 15.31 0.54
C PRO A 252 -10.12 15.69 1.97
N LEU A 253 -9.69 14.93 2.97
CA LEU A 253 -10.01 15.23 4.38
C LEU A 253 -9.36 16.53 4.84
N LYS A 254 -8.10 16.76 4.46
CA LYS A 254 -7.41 18.01 4.78
C LYS A 254 -8.09 19.22 4.13
N GLN A 255 -8.45 19.12 2.86
CA GLN A 255 -9.16 20.18 2.14
C GLN A 255 -10.53 20.46 2.74
N PHE A 256 -11.28 19.41 3.11
CA PHE A 256 -12.57 19.58 3.77
C PHE A 256 -12.43 20.38 5.07
N ILE A 257 -11.45 20.03 5.91
CA ILE A 257 -11.21 20.75 7.17
C ILE A 257 -10.79 22.20 6.91
N SER A 258 -9.82 22.43 6.03
CA SER A 258 -9.29 23.78 5.82
C SER A 258 -10.26 24.72 5.08
N GLN A 259 -11.05 24.20 4.15
CA GLN A 259 -11.93 25.02 3.31
C GLN A 259 -13.36 25.13 3.85
N LYS A 260 -13.88 24.08 4.50
CA LYS A 260 -15.26 24.05 5.00
C LYS A 260 -15.33 24.24 6.50
N LEU A 261 -14.54 23.49 7.26
CA LEU A 261 -14.69 23.46 8.72
C LEU A 261 -14.01 24.65 9.42
N ARG A 262 -12.79 25.02 9.01
CA ARG A 262 -12.02 26.12 9.60
C ARG A 262 -12.80 27.44 9.56
N PRO A 263 -13.34 27.93 8.42
CA PRO A 263 -14.08 29.20 8.40
C PRO A 263 -15.34 29.21 9.28
N LEU A 264 -15.98 28.05 9.44
CA LEU A 264 -17.18 27.91 10.29
C LEU A 264 -16.84 27.99 11.78
N LEU A 265 -15.75 27.34 12.19
CA LEU A 265 -15.37 27.26 13.60
C LEU A 265 -14.55 28.46 14.09
N THR A 266 -13.79 29.12 13.21
CA THR A 266 -12.93 30.27 13.59
C THR A 266 -13.58 31.63 13.35
N LYS A 267 -14.88 31.69 13.02
CA LYS A 267 -15.59 32.93 12.68
C LYS A 267 -15.51 34.03 13.75
N ASN A 268 -15.42 33.65 15.03
CA ASN A 268 -15.40 34.58 16.16
C ASN A 268 -14.00 34.92 16.70
N ASN A 269 -12.91 34.61 15.98
CA ASN A 269 -11.53 34.84 16.44
C ASN A 269 -11.19 34.20 17.81
N ASN A 270 -11.92 33.17 18.23
CA ASN A 270 -11.65 32.45 19.46
C ASN A 270 -10.35 31.63 19.32
N SER A 271 -9.32 31.94 20.11
CA SER A 271 -8.02 31.25 20.09
C SER A 271 -8.14 29.74 20.31
N ILE A 272 -9.04 29.33 21.22
CA ILE A 272 -9.33 27.91 21.50
C ILE A 272 -9.86 27.21 20.25
N ALA A 273 -10.77 27.86 19.50
CA ALA A 273 -11.35 27.28 18.30
C ALA A 273 -10.29 27.08 17.20
N SER A 274 -9.36 28.03 17.04
CA SER A 274 -8.23 27.85 16.11
C SER A 274 -7.33 26.68 16.51
N THR A 275 -7.00 26.52 17.79
CA THR A 275 -6.17 25.39 18.26
C THR A 275 -6.85 24.04 18.03
N VAL A 276 -8.16 23.94 18.29
CA VAL A 276 -8.93 22.72 18.02
C VAL A 276 -8.91 22.39 16.54
N VAL A 277 -9.15 23.37 15.66
CA VAL A 277 -9.10 23.16 14.20
C VAL A 277 -7.70 22.72 13.74
N ASP A 278 -6.63 23.30 14.29
CA ASP A 278 -5.26 22.92 13.96
C ASP A 278 -4.92 21.48 14.40
N MET A 279 -5.53 20.99 15.49
CA MET A 279 -5.43 19.60 15.92
C MET A 279 -6.27 18.68 15.01
N MET A 280 -7.46 19.10 14.61
CA MET A 280 -8.31 18.34 13.66
C MET A 280 -7.63 18.18 12.31
N GLU A 281 -7.04 19.25 11.77
CA GLU A 281 -6.30 19.23 10.50
C GLU A 281 -5.07 18.31 10.56
N LEU A 282 -4.49 18.13 11.74
CA LEU A 282 -3.41 17.19 11.98
C LEU A 282 -3.91 15.73 12.05
N ALA A 283 -4.97 15.51 12.82
CA ALA A 283 -5.42 14.19 13.23
C ALA A 283 -6.30 13.49 12.20
N ILE A 284 -7.33 14.17 11.68
CA ILE A 284 -8.36 13.54 10.85
C ILE A 284 -7.78 12.97 9.55
N PRO A 285 -6.90 13.68 8.80
CA PRO A 285 -6.31 13.10 7.60
C PRO A 285 -5.44 11.87 7.89
N ALA A 286 -4.74 11.85 9.03
CA ALA A 286 -3.95 10.70 9.45
C ALA A 286 -4.85 9.50 9.79
N ILE A 287 -5.87 9.72 10.63
CA ILE A 287 -6.87 8.70 10.98
C ILE A 287 -7.54 8.15 9.72
N GLY A 288 -7.93 8.99 8.78
CA GLY A 288 -8.56 8.56 7.52
C GLY A 288 -7.67 7.64 6.69
N VAL A 289 -6.38 7.97 6.53
CA VAL A 289 -5.42 7.12 5.81
C VAL A 289 -5.30 5.74 6.48
N PHE A 290 -5.11 5.72 7.79
CA PHE A 290 -4.94 4.49 8.55
C PHE A 290 -6.23 3.67 8.63
N ALA A 291 -7.40 4.31 8.73
CA ALA A 291 -8.69 3.63 8.73
C ALA A 291 -8.96 2.93 7.39
N ILE A 292 -8.69 3.59 6.25
CA ILE A 292 -8.81 2.94 4.94
C ILE A 292 -7.82 1.77 4.84
N SER A 293 -6.57 1.95 5.28
CA SER A 293 -5.58 0.86 5.32
C SER A 293 -6.07 -0.31 6.19
N GLY A 294 -6.65 -0.02 7.35
CA GLY A 294 -7.25 -1.01 8.25
C GLY A 294 -8.38 -1.77 7.60
N LEU A 295 -9.32 -1.09 6.94
CA LEU A 295 -10.44 -1.74 6.22
C LEU A 295 -9.95 -2.69 5.13
N ILE A 296 -8.87 -2.33 4.44
CA ILE A 296 -8.30 -3.15 3.38
C ILE A 296 -7.68 -4.42 3.97
N HIS A 297 -6.93 -4.31 5.06
CA HIS A 297 -6.35 -5.48 5.71
C HIS A 297 -7.41 -6.36 6.36
N GLU A 298 -8.45 -5.75 6.93
CA GLU A 298 -9.64 -6.44 7.44
C GLU A 298 -10.32 -7.25 6.32
N TYR A 299 -10.50 -6.62 5.15
CA TYR A 299 -11.06 -7.26 3.96
C TYR A 299 -10.17 -8.40 3.45
N ILE A 300 -8.85 -8.21 3.39
CA ILE A 300 -7.89 -9.23 2.96
C ILE A 300 -7.93 -10.44 3.90
N VAL A 301 -7.86 -10.21 5.21
CA VAL A 301 -7.91 -11.28 6.22
C VAL A 301 -9.26 -11.99 6.19
N ARG A 302 -10.37 -11.25 6.12
CA ARG A 302 -11.70 -11.85 6.02
C ARG A 302 -11.84 -12.75 4.80
N SER A 303 -11.28 -12.34 3.66
CA SER A 303 -11.40 -13.08 2.41
C SER A 303 -10.51 -14.32 2.41
N ALA A 304 -9.27 -14.20 2.91
CA ALA A 304 -8.32 -15.32 2.95
C ALA A 304 -8.57 -16.31 4.11
N PHE A 305 -9.05 -15.82 5.26
CA PHE A 305 -9.12 -16.56 6.53
C PHE A 305 -10.50 -16.45 7.19
N TYR A 306 -11.58 -16.48 6.40
CA TYR A 306 -12.94 -16.19 6.86
C TYR A 306 -13.36 -16.87 8.17
N SER A 307 -13.05 -18.16 8.36
CA SER A 307 -13.45 -18.93 9.55
C SER A 307 -12.71 -18.51 10.84
N LEU A 308 -11.60 -17.79 10.71
CA LEU A 308 -10.71 -17.40 11.81
C LEU A 308 -10.65 -15.88 11.98
N TRP A 309 -11.41 -15.17 11.16
CA TRP A 309 -11.46 -13.72 11.12
C TRP A 309 -12.16 -13.16 12.37
N ILE A 310 -11.48 -12.25 13.06
CA ILE A 310 -12.05 -11.48 14.17
C ILE A 310 -12.26 -10.03 13.69
N PRO A 311 -13.52 -9.58 13.59
CA PRO A 311 -13.84 -8.24 13.11
C PRO A 311 -13.17 -7.14 13.94
N GLY A 312 -12.50 -6.22 13.25
CA GLY A 312 -11.90 -5.03 13.82
C GLY A 312 -10.48 -5.21 14.36
N GLN A 313 -9.91 -6.42 14.34
CA GLN A 313 -8.58 -6.67 14.89
C GLN A 313 -7.48 -5.95 14.08
N MET A 314 -7.51 -6.08 12.75
CA MET A 314 -6.57 -5.37 11.87
C MET A 314 -6.86 -3.87 11.86
N MET A 315 -8.15 -3.48 11.89
CA MET A 315 -8.53 -2.08 12.04
C MET A 315 -7.90 -1.45 13.28
N MET A 316 -7.96 -2.13 14.43
CA MET A 316 -7.40 -1.65 15.70
C MET A 316 -5.90 -1.39 15.56
N PHE A 317 -5.15 -2.30 14.93
CA PHE A 317 -3.73 -2.09 14.64
C PHE A 317 -3.49 -0.75 13.92
N PHE A 318 -4.14 -0.52 12.78
CA PHE A 318 -3.90 0.69 11.99
C PHE A 318 -4.38 1.97 12.67
N VAL A 319 -5.53 1.94 13.37
CA VAL A 319 -6.00 3.10 14.14
C VAL A 319 -5.01 3.47 15.25
N LEU A 320 -4.45 2.49 15.95
CA LEU A 320 -3.41 2.73 16.95
C LEU A 320 -2.17 3.37 16.32
N GLN A 321 -1.75 2.95 15.12
CA GLN A 321 -0.66 3.63 14.40
C GLN A 321 -0.97 5.11 14.12
N ALA A 322 -2.20 5.44 13.74
CA ALA A 322 -2.63 6.82 13.54
C ALA A 322 -2.50 7.64 14.83
N VAL A 323 -2.96 7.09 15.96
CA VAL A 323 -2.84 7.71 17.28
C VAL A 323 -1.36 7.96 17.62
N GLY A 324 -0.49 6.96 17.42
CA GLY A 324 0.94 7.11 17.65
C GLY A 324 1.58 8.23 16.82
N VAL A 325 1.25 8.32 15.52
CA VAL A 325 1.73 9.40 14.64
C VAL A 325 1.20 10.77 15.09
N ILE A 326 -0.04 10.85 15.57
CA ILE A 326 -0.62 12.10 16.08
C ILE A 326 0.09 12.53 17.35
N ILE A 327 0.35 11.61 18.29
CA ILE A 327 1.11 11.88 19.51
C ILE A 327 2.50 12.44 19.17
N GLU A 328 3.21 11.83 18.22
CA GLU A 328 4.52 12.31 17.78
C GLU A 328 4.48 13.73 17.24
N LYS A 329 3.50 14.03 16.37
CA LYS A 329 3.39 15.36 15.77
C LYS A 329 2.93 16.42 16.77
N THR A 330 2.03 16.05 17.69
CA THR A 330 1.61 16.94 18.79
C THR A 330 2.79 17.25 19.71
N TYR A 331 3.58 16.23 20.08
CA TYR A 331 4.80 16.44 20.85
C TYR A 331 5.77 17.38 20.14
N GLN A 332 6.05 17.16 18.85
CA GLN A 332 6.93 18.03 18.06
C GLN A 332 6.43 19.49 18.00
N ARG A 333 5.12 19.70 17.96
CA ARG A 333 4.51 21.04 18.02
C ARG A 333 4.65 21.69 19.39
N LEU A 334 4.54 20.92 20.48
CA LEU A 334 4.62 21.41 21.85
C LEU A 334 6.06 21.66 22.33
N THR A 335 7.04 20.96 21.76
CA THR A 335 8.46 21.11 22.10
C THR A 335 9.29 21.53 20.88
N PRO A 336 8.99 22.68 20.24
CA PRO A 336 9.74 23.13 19.07
C PRO A 336 11.20 23.39 19.45
N GLY A 337 12.14 22.82 18.69
CA GLY A 337 13.58 22.97 18.92
C GLY A 337 14.22 21.95 19.86
N LEU A 338 13.45 21.10 20.54
CA LEU A 338 14.01 20.01 21.32
C LEU A 338 14.51 18.89 20.39
N SER A 339 15.82 18.81 20.21
CA SER A 339 16.44 17.72 19.44
C SER A 339 16.30 16.41 20.21
N ARG A 340 15.56 15.45 19.65
CA ARG A 340 15.44 14.10 20.21
C ARG A 340 16.63 13.26 19.75
N PRO A 341 17.36 12.59 20.65
CA PRO A 341 18.40 11.67 20.22
C PRO A 341 17.79 10.51 19.42
N VAL A 342 18.48 10.11 18.35
CA VAL A 342 18.02 9.10 17.37
C VAL A 342 17.62 7.78 18.05
N TRP A 343 18.39 7.32 19.04
CA TRP A 343 18.14 6.07 19.74
C TRP A 343 16.82 6.09 20.52
N LEU A 344 16.43 7.24 21.10
CA LEU A 344 15.19 7.36 21.86
C LEU A 344 13.98 7.29 20.93
N GLY A 345 14.08 7.85 19.73
CA GLY A 345 13.07 7.71 18.68
C GLY A 345 12.90 6.25 18.21
N ARG A 346 14.01 5.52 18.05
CA ARG A 346 13.99 4.09 17.74
C ARG A 346 13.34 3.27 18.85
N LEU A 347 13.72 3.53 20.10
CA LEU A 347 13.13 2.87 21.28
C LEU A 347 11.63 3.11 21.35
N TRP A 348 11.18 4.36 21.16
CA TRP A 348 9.76 4.70 21.09
C TRP A 348 9.03 3.90 19.99
N THR A 349 9.60 3.85 18.79
CA THR A 349 9.02 3.12 17.65
C THR A 349 8.91 1.63 17.95
N LEU A 350 9.97 1.02 18.50
CA LEU A 350 10.00 -0.40 18.86
C LEU A 350 9.02 -0.74 19.98
N LEU A 351 8.95 0.07 21.03
CA LEU A 351 7.98 -0.11 22.12
C LEU A 351 6.55 0.00 21.61
N PHE A 352 6.27 0.96 20.73
CA PHE A 352 4.93 1.09 20.15
C PHE A 352 4.56 -0.13 19.30
N LEU A 353 5.51 -0.63 18.49
CA LEU A 353 5.33 -1.86 17.71
C LEU A 353 5.17 -3.09 18.60
N TYR A 354 5.87 -3.18 19.73
CA TYR A 354 5.71 -4.26 20.70
C TYR A 354 4.26 -4.44 21.14
N PHE A 355 3.57 -3.34 21.47
CA PHE A 355 2.18 -3.39 21.90
C PHE A 355 1.17 -3.56 20.75
N THR A 356 1.53 -3.15 19.53
CA THR A 356 0.56 -3.08 18.43
C THR A 356 0.67 -4.22 17.42
N LEU A 357 1.87 -4.76 17.17
CA LEU A 357 2.08 -5.82 16.17
C LEU A 357 1.24 -7.10 16.40
N PRO A 358 0.93 -7.54 17.64
CA PRO A 358 0.06 -8.70 17.83
C PRO A 358 -1.31 -8.56 17.12
N TYR A 359 -1.90 -7.36 17.14
CA TYR A 359 -3.17 -7.09 16.43
C TYR A 359 -3.05 -7.26 14.91
N PHE A 360 -1.85 -7.11 14.34
CA PHE A 360 -1.61 -7.34 12.93
C PHE A 360 -1.32 -8.81 12.63
N PHE A 361 -0.44 -9.46 13.41
CA PHE A 361 0.05 -10.79 13.06
C PHE A 361 -0.84 -11.93 13.56
N GLU A 362 -1.59 -11.75 14.65
CA GLU A 362 -2.41 -12.82 15.22
C GLU A 362 -3.46 -13.39 14.24
N PRO A 363 -4.19 -12.59 13.44
CA PRO A 363 -5.07 -13.15 12.41
C PRO A 363 -4.32 -13.98 11.36
N LEU A 364 -3.10 -13.56 11.00
CA LEU A 364 -2.25 -14.29 10.06
C LEU A 364 -1.73 -15.58 10.68
N TYR A 365 -1.47 -15.60 11.99
CA TYR A 365 -1.03 -16.80 12.70
C TYR A 365 -2.14 -17.81 12.87
N LYS A 366 -3.34 -17.37 13.25
CA LYS A 366 -4.52 -18.22 13.29
C LYS A 366 -4.76 -18.86 11.91
N GLY A 367 -4.70 -18.04 10.86
CA GLY A 367 -4.82 -18.49 9.47
C GLY A 367 -3.65 -19.32 8.94
N GLU A 368 -2.61 -19.57 9.75
CA GLU A 368 -1.35 -20.20 9.36
C GLU A 368 -0.84 -19.68 8.01
N ALA A 369 -0.85 -18.36 7.83
CA ALA A 369 -0.65 -17.70 6.54
C ALA A 369 0.68 -18.06 5.86
N TRP A 370 1.68 -18.56 6.59
CA TRP A 370 2.94 -19.07 6.03
C TRP A 370 2.76 -20.37 5.23
N ARG A 371 1.76 -21.21 5.58
CA ARG A 371 1.47 -22.47 4.88
C ARG A 371 0.92 -22.28 3.48
N VAL A 372 0.51 -21.07 3.12
CA VAL A 372 0.23 -20.65 1.75
C VAL A 372 1.32 -21.12 0.77
N HIS A 373 2.58 -21.13 1.20
CA HIS A 373 3.71 -21.53 0.36
C HIS A 373 3.81 -23.04 0.13
N GLU A 374 3.06 -23.88 0.84
CA GLU A 374 2.98 -25.33 0.57
C GLU A 374 2.43 -25.63 -0.84
N GLU A 375 1.75 -24.67 -1.45
CA GLU A 375 1.19 -24.81 -2.80
C GLU A 375 2.00 -24.09 -3.88
N LEU A 376 2.83 -23.13 -3.49
CA LEU A 376 3.65 -22.36 -4.42
C LEU A 376 5.00 -23.06 -4.71
N PRO A 377 5.57 -22.88 -5.90
CA PRO A 377 6.95 -23.26 -6.15
C PRO A 377 7.87 -22.49 -5.20
N SER A 378 8.73 -23.18 -4.47
CA SER A 378 9.77 -22.57 -3.64
C SER A 378 11.14 -23.08 -4.06
N VAL A 379 12.19 -22.32 -3.75
CA VAL A 379 13.57 -22.71 -4.03
C VAL A 379 13.88 -24.04 -3.31
N PHE A 380 13.43 -24.20 -2.06
CA PHE A 380 13.61 -25.43 -1.29
C PHE A 380 12.90 -26.65 -1.89
N LYS A 381 11.72 -26.48 -2.49
CA LYS A 381 11.07 -27.55 -3.27
C LYS A 381 11.87 -27.90 -4.52
N ALA A 382 12.35 -26.88 -5.24
CA ALA A 382 13.11 -27.08 -6.47
C ALA A 382 14.43 -27.83 -6.23
N ILE A 383 15.06 -27.65 -5.07
CA ILE A 383 16.31 -28.33 -4.69
C ILE A 383 16.11 -29.57 -3.79
N GLY A 384 14.87 -30.04 -3.63
CA GLY A 384 14.57 -31.29 -2.90
C GLY A 384 14.77 -31.23 -1.38
N LEU A 385 15.02 -30.07 -0.81
CA LEU A 385 15.15 -29.88 0.65
C LEU A 385 13.80 -29.82 1.36
N TRP A 386 12.72 -29.68 0.61
CA TRP A 386 11.35 -29.79 1.11
C TRP A 386 10.73 -31.08 0.59
N THR A 387 10.99 -32.18 1.29
CA THR A 387 10.23 -33.42 1.14
C THR A 387 9.07 -33.39 2.12
N LYS A 388 7.89 -33.82 1.65
CA LYS A 388 6.62 -33.76 2.40
C LYS A 388 6.68 -34.47 3.74
#